data_AF-A0A3S4HED0-F1
#
_entry.id   AF-A0A3S4HED0-F1
#
_cell.length_a   1.000
_cell.length_b   1.000
_cell.length_c   1.000
_cell.angle_alpha   90.00
_cell.angle_beta   90.00
_cell.angle_gamma   90.00
#
_symmetry.space_group_name_H-M   'P 1'
#
loop_
_entity.id
_entity.type
_entity.pdbx_description
1 polymer ?
#
loop_
_entity_poly.entity_id
_entity_poly.type
_entity_poly.pdbx_seq_one_letter_code
_entity_poly.pdbx_strand_id
1 'polypeptide(L)'
;MIDRPLVMCALTGLVCGNLHEGILIGATLELIFLGNVAIGAAHPPDIVTGSVLATAFSIMSGRGPEAALTIAIPVSMLAQTLGILVRVVNARFGHLADRYAAQGNTRMVGLMHLAGPTLLYFLNGFYRYFLPFCLVLRR
;
A
#
# COMPACT_ATOMS: atom_id res chain seq x y z
N MET A 1 -10.71 -1.30 9.28
CA MET A 1 -10.09 -0.36 10.26
C MET A 1 -8.62 -0.69 10.54
N ILE A 2 -8.12 -1.87 10.19
CA ILE A 2 -6.69 -2.19 10.32
C ILE A 2 -5.85 -1.32 9.36
N ASP A 3 -6.37 -1.01 8.17
CA ASP A 3 -5.73 -0.12 7.16
C ASP A 3 -5.71 1.37 7.54
N ARG A 4 -5.87 1.70 8.82
CA ARG A 4 -5.78 3.06 9.32
C ARG A 4 -4.36 3.34 9.79
N PRO A 5 -3.79 4.51 9.47
CA PRO A 5 -2.47 4.94 9.98
C PRO A 5 -2.30 4.69 11.47
N LEU A 6 -3.30 4.99 12.31
CA LEU A 6 -3.17 4.81 13.76
C LEU A 6 -2.82 3.36 14.15
N VAL A 7 -3.50 2.38 13.55
CA VAL A 7 -3.28 0.95 13.87
C VAL A 7 -1.98 0.46 13.23
N MET A 8 -1.74 0.80 11.96
CA MET A 8 -0.56 0.34 11.25
C MET A 8 0.74 0.91 11.81
N CYS A 9 0.76 2.20 12.17
CA CYS A 9 1.94 2.84 12.76
C CYS A 9 2.22 2.32 14.17
N ALA A 10 1.19 2.04 14.98
CA ALA A 10 1.37 1.40 16.27
C ALA A 10 2.01 0.01 16.14
N LEU A 11 1.51 -0.82 15.20
CA LEU A 11 2.10 -2.13 14.90
C LEU A 11 3.53 -2.00 14.36
N THR A 12 3.79 -1.02 13.50
CA THR A 12 5.13 -0.76 12.97
C THR A 12 6.09 -0.34 14.09
N GLY A 13 5.64 0.55 14.99
CA GLY A 13 6.42 0.96 16.16
C GLY A 13 6.72 -0.18 17.12
N LEU A 14 5.77 -1.10 17.31
CA LEU A 14 5.99 -2.32 18.08
C LEU A 14 7.11 -3.19 17.47
N VAL A 15 7.10 -3.37 16.14
CA VAL A 15 8.13 -4.13 15.42
C VAL A 15 9.49 -3.41 15.44
N CYS A 16 9.50 -2.08 15.35
CA CYS A 16 10.71 -1.26 15.42
C CYS A 16 11.23 -1.04 16.85
N GLY A 17 10.54 -1.54 17.89
CA GLY A 17 10.98 -1.44 19.28
C GLY A 17 10.60 -0.14 20.01
N ASN A 18 9.79 0.74 19.42
CA ASN A 18 9.28 1.95 20.06
C ASN A 18 7.79 2.17 19.75
N LEU A 19 6.94 1.62 20.62
CA LEU A 19 5.49 1.71 20.49
C LEU A 19 4.98 3.15 20.69
N HIS A 20 5.58 3.92 21.60
CA HIS A 20 5.12 5.27 21.93
C HIS A 20 5.27 6.22 20.74
N GLU A 21 6.44 6.21 20.09
CA GLU A 21 6.66 6.95 18.84
C GLU A 21 5.72 6.47 17.72
N GLY A 22 5.52 5.16 17.57
CA GLY A 22 4.60 4.61 16.57
C GLY A 22 3.16 5.11 16.72
N ILE A 23 2.66 5.22 17.96
CA ILE A 23 1.32 5.77 18.24
C ILE A 23 1.28 7.27 17.94
N LEU A 24 2.30 8.03 18.34
CA LEU A 24 2.37 9.48 18.14
C LEU A 24 2.38 9.84 16.63
N ILE A 25 3.20 9.13 15.86
CA ILE A 25 3.27 9.26 14.40
C ILE A 25 1.94 8.83 13.77
N GLY A 26 1.38 7.71 14.22
CA GLY A 26 0.09 7.20 13.75
C GLY A 26 -1.05 8.19 13.93
N ALA A 27 -1.16 8.82 15.11
CA ALA A 27 -2.16 9.84 15.38
C ALA A 27 -2.00 11.06 14.46
N THR A 28 -0.76 11.48 14.21
CA THR A 28 -0.46 12.64 13.36
C THR A 28 -0.80 12.36 11.89
N LEU A 29 -0.44 11.16 11.39
CA LEU A 29 -0.77 10.74 10.02
C LEU A 29 -2.26 10.48 9.83
N GLU A 30 -2.95 9.97 10.85
CA GLU A 30 -4.41 9.80 10.83
C GLU A 30 -5.11 11.14 10.60
N LEU A 31 -4.67 12.21 11.28
CA LEU A 31 -5.24 13.55 11.11
C LEU A 31 -5.09 14.07 9.68
N ILE A 32 -3.98 13.78 9.02
CA ILE A 32 -3.73 14.21 7.65
C ILE A 32 -4.54 13.40 6.65
N PHE A 33 -4.68 12.10 6.90
CA PHE A 33 -5.39 11.20 6.01
C PHE A 33 -6.89 11.08 6.32
N LEU A 34 -7.44 11.86 7.26
CA LEU A 34 -8.88 11.92 7.57
C LEU A 34 -9.73 12.23 6.32
N GLY A 35 -9.23 13.08 5.42
CA GLY A 35 -9.90 13.41 4.16
C GLY A 35 -9.67 12.41 3.02
N ASN A 36 -8.91 11.34 3.25
CA ASN A 36 -8.50 10.41 2.21
C ASN A 36 -9.61 9.40 1.87
N VAL A 37 -10.56 9.83 1.04
CA VAL A 37 -11.71 9.02 0.61
C VAL A 37 -11.68 8.85 -0.92
N ALA A 38 -11.91 7.62 -1.37
CA ALA A 38 -12.06 7.33 -2.81
C ALA A 38 -13.48 7.66 -3.26
N ILE A 39 -13.62 8.52 -4.27
CA ILE A 39 -14.92 8.88 -4.85
C ILE A 39 -14.86 8.63 -6.36
N GLY A 40 -15.75 7.76 -6.86
CA GLY A 40 -15.80 7.38 -8.27
C GLY A 40 -14.51 6.69 -8.73
N ALA A 41 -13.93 7.17 -9.82
CA ALA A 41 -12.66 6.66 -10.36
C ALA A 41 -11.41 7.29 -9.71
N ALA A 42 -11.58 8.27 -8.82
CA ALA A 42 -10.46 8.89 -8.14
C ALA A 42 -9.87 7.91 -7.12
N HIS A 43 -8.63 7.47 -7.39
CA HIS A 43 -7.89 6.65 -6.45
C HIS A 43 -7.06 7.56 -5.53
N PRO A 44 -7.38 7.62 -4.23
CA PRO A 44 -6.68 8.46 -3.28
C PRO A 44 -5.29 7.86 -2.96
N PRO A 45 -4.35 8.65 -2.40
CA PRO A 45 -3.04 8.15 -1.95
C PRO A 45 -3.10 6.87 -1.11
N ASP A 46 -2.06 6.03 -1.23
CA ASP A 46 -1.91 4.79 -0.47
C ASP A 46 -1.37 5.09 0.92
N ILE A 47 -2.30 5.35 1.84
CA ILE A 47 -2.01 5.76 3.21
C ILE A 47 -1.34 4.66 4.02
N VAL A 48 -1.55 3.38 3.70
CA VAL A 48 -1.00 2.26 4.49
C VAL A 48 0.50 2.16 4.24
N THR A 49 0.87 2.03 2.97
CA THR A 49 2.28 1.90 2.58
C THR A 49 3.08 3.14 2.99
N GLY A 50 2.53 4.33 2.78
CA GLY A 50 3.21 5.57 3.19
C GLY A 50 3.38 5.70 4.70
N SER A 51 2.34 5.36 5.48
CA SER A 51 2.40 5.51 6.95
C SER A 51 3.34 4.50 7.62
N VAL A 52 3.36 3.25 7.15
CA VAL A 52 4.27 2.21 7.66
C VAL A 52 5.73 2.58 7.37
N LEU A 53 6.05 2.98 6.13
CA LEU A 53 7.41 3.33 5.75
C LEU A 53 7.89 4.62 6.42
N ALA A 54 7.04 5.63 6.53
CA ALA A 54 7.34 6.87 7.23
C ALA A 54 7.61 6.63 8.73
N THR A 55 6.79 5.79 9.37
CA THR A 55 6.97 5.44 10.79
C THR A 55 8.26 4.67 11.03
N ALA A 56 8.53 3.64 10.22
CA ALA A 56 9.77 2.88 10.32
C ALA A 56 11.00 3.78 10.14
N PHE A 57 10.97 4.66 9.13
CA PHE A 57 12.07 5.60 8.88
C PHE A 57 12.26 6.60 10.02
N SER A 58 11.18 7.17 10.56
CA SER A 58 11.23 8.15 11.64
C SER A 58 11.81 7.55 12.92
N ILE A 59 11.35 6.36 13.32
CA ILE A 59 11.87 5.65 14.50
C ILE A 59 13.35 5.31 14.32
N MET A 60 13.74 4.77 13.16
CA MET A 60 15.13 4.37 12.91
C MET A 60 16.08 5.55 12.78
N SER A 61 15.61 6.67 12.23
CA SER A 61 16.44 7.87 12.09
C SER A 61 16.48 8.73 13.35
N GLY A 62 15.68 8.41 14.38
CA GLY A 62 15.53 9.22 15.60
C GLY A 62 15.00 10.63 15.32
N ARG A 63 14.40 10.84 14.15
CA ARG A 63 13.78 12.11 13.75
C ARG A 63 12.29 11.92 13.96
N GLY A 64 11.71 12.61 14.94
CA GLY A 64 10.33 12.43 15.39
C GLY A 64 9.23 12.63 14.32
N PRO A 65 7.98 12.89 14.72
CA PRO A 65 6.82 12.85 13.82
C PRO A 65 6.91 13.73 12.56
N GLU A 66 7.61 14.86 12.66
CA GLU A 66 7.82 15.80 11.54
C GLU A 66 8.54 15.15 10.36
N ALA A 67 9.51 14.28 10.62
CA ALA A 67 10.21 13.57 9.55
C ALA A 67 9.30 12.53 8.89
N ALA A 68 8.48 11.81 9.68
CA ALA A 68 7.49 10.89 9.15
C ALA A 68 6.53 11.61 8.19
N LEU A 69 6.04 12.79 8.58
CA LEU A 69 5.15 13.61 7.77
C LEU A 69 5.73 13.97 6.40
N THR A 70 6.98 14.43 6.38
CA THR A 70 7.64 14.89 5.14
C THR A 70 7.79 13.79 4.10
N ILE A 71 7.91 12.54 4.54
CA ILE A 71 8.14 11.38 3.67
C ILE A 71 6.82 10.64 3.37
N ALA A 72 5.86 10.66 4.29
CA ALA A 72 4.60 9.92 4.15
C ALA A 72 3.85 10.30 2.88
N ILE A 73 3.65 11.60 2.61
CA ILE A 73 2.85 12.04 1.46
C ILE A 73 3.49 11.63 0.12
N PRO A 74 4.78 11.95 -0.16
CA PRO A 74 5.42 11.51 -1.41
C PRO A 74 5.41 9.99 -1.59
N VAL A 75 5.68 9.24 -0.51
CA VAL A 75 5.71 7.76 -0.57
C VAL A 75 4.30 7.20 -0.82
N SER A 76 3.26 7.74 -0.17
CA SER A 76 1.87 7.35 -0.43
C SER A 76 1.46 7.59 -1.88
N MET A 77 1.90 8.70 -2.48
CA MET A 77 1.61 9.02 -3.89
C MET A 77 2.34 8.07 -4.85
N LEU A 78 3.61 7.74 -4.57
CA LEU A 78 4.38 6.78 -5.36
C LEU A 78 3.77 5.38 -5.28
N ALA A 79 3.43 4.93 -4.07
CA ALA A 79 2.78 3.64 -3.85
C ALA A 79 1.43 3.57 -4.58
N GLN A 80 0.64 4.63 -4.50
CA GLN A 80 -0.63 4.77 -5.23
C GLN A 80 -0.43 4.71 -6.75
N THR A 81 0.57 5.39 -7.29
CA THR A 81 0.86 5.38 -8.73
C THR A 81 1.17 3.97 -9.23
N LEU A 82 2.00 3.22 -8.48
CA LEU A 82 2.23 1.80 -8.77
C LEU A 82 0.92 0.99 -8.72
N GLY A 83 -0.04 1.40 -7.89
CA GLY A 83 -1.32 0.71 -7.69
C GLY A 83 -2.24 0.87 -8.87
N ILE A 84 -2.23 2.07 -9.46
CA ILE A 84 -2.92 2.35 -10.71
C ILE A 84 -2.28 1.53 -11.83
N LEU A 85 -0.95 1.48 -11.91
CA LEU A 85 -0.25 0.73 -12.95
C LEU A 85 -0.64 -0.76 -12.94
N VAL A 86 -0.66 -1.39 -11.76
CA VAL A 86 -1.08 -2.78 -11.62
C VAL A 86 -2.54 -2.98 -12.03
N ARG A 87 -3.44 -2.05 -11.70
CA ARG A 87 -4.85 -2.11 -12.14
C ARG A 87 -4.99 -1.96 -13.66
N VAL A 88 -4.18 -1.11 -14.29
CA VAL A 88 -4.15 -0.97 -15.76
C VAL A 88 -3.70 -2.27 -16.43
N VAL A 89 -2.67 -2.92 -15.88
CA VAL A 89 -2.24 -4.25 -16.38
C VAL A 89 -3.35 -5.28 -16.14
N ASN A 90 -4.01 -5.23 -14.97
CA ASN A 90 -5.10 -6.14 -14.64
C ASN A 90 -6.29 -6.05 -15.62
N ALA A 91 -6.60 -4.86 -16.13
CA ALA A 91 -7.64 -4.67 -17.14
C ALA A 91 -7.42 -5.49 -18.42
N ARG A 92 -6.15 -5.82 -18.76
CA ARG A 92 -5.84 -6.71 -19.89
C ARG A 92 -6.36 -8.12 -19.65
N PHE A 93 -6.28 -8.64 -18.43
CA PHE A 93 -6.82 -9.97 -18.09
C PHE A 93 -8.34 -10.00 -18.20
N GLY A 94 -9.01 -8.89 -17.89
CA GLY A 94 -10.44 -8.71 -18.15
C GLY A 94 -10.79 -8.89 -19.63
N HIS A 95 -10.10 -8.18 -20.52
CA HIS A 95 -10.31 -8.34 -21.96
C HIS A 95 -9.98 -9.74 -22.50
N LEU A 96 -8.99 -10.43 -21.92
CA LEU A 96 -8.74 -11.84 -22.26
C LEU A 96 -9.88 -12.75 -21.79
N ALA A 97 -10.42 -12.52 -20.60
CA ALA A 97 -11.56 -13.28 -20.08
C ALA A 97 -12.79 -13.13 -21.01
N ASP A 98 -13.08 -11.93 -21.51
CA ASP A 98 -14.17 -11.68 -22.46
C ASP A 98 -14.02 -12.53 -23.75
N ARG A 99 -12.79 -12.68 -24.25
CA ARG A 99 -12.49 -13.52 -25.44
C ARG A 99 -12.74 -15.00 -25.17
N TYR A 100 -12.35 -15.50 -24.00
CA TYR A 100 -12.59 -16.90 -23.63
C TYR A 100 -14.06 -17.18 -23.31
N ALA A 101 -14.80 -16.18 -22.82
CA ALA A 101 -16.24 -16.26 -22.62
C ALA A 101 -16.99 -16.42 -23.96
N ALA A 102 -16.59 -15.66 -25.00
CA ALA A 102 -17.15 -15.80 -26.35
C ALA A 102 -16.91 -17.19 -26.98
N GLN A 103 -15.89 -17.92 -26.54
CA GLN A 103 -15.57 -19.28 -26.98
C GLN A 103 -16.24 -20.36 -26.12
N GLY A 104 -17.04 -20.00 -25.12
CA GLY A 104 -17.68 -20.94 -24.19
C GLY A 104 -16.71 -21.62 -23.21
N ASN A 105 -15.47 -21.16 -23.10
CA ASN A 105 -14.46 -21.79 -22.25
C ASN A 105 -14.49 -21.22 -20.82
N THR A 106 -15.42 -21.70 -20.01
CA THR A 106 -15.62 -21.27 -18.61
C THR A 106 -14.41 -21.51 -17.71
N ARG A 107 -13.62 -22.56 -17.99
CA ARG A 107 -12.41 -22.89 -17.23
C ARG A 107 -11.33 -21.81 -17.40
N MET A 108 -11.13 -21.32 -18.62
CA MET A 108 -10.16 -20.24 -18.87
C MET A 108 -10.63 -18.90 -18.35
N VAL A 109 -11.93 -18.61 -18.35
CA VAL A 109 -12.50 -17.40 -17.71
C VAL A 109 -12.17 -17.39 -16.21
N GLY A 110 -12.41 -18.50 -15.51
CA GLY A 110 -12.07 -18.64 -14.10
C GLY A 110 -10.57 -18.49 -13.83
N LEU A 111 -9.72 -19.07 -14.69
CA LEU A 111 -8.26 -18.93 -14.57
C LEU A 111 -7.80 -17.48 -14.77
N MET A 112 -8.37 -16.75 -15.73
CA MET A 112 -8.03 -15.35 -15.99
C MET A 112 -8.52 -14.41 -14.87
N HIS A 113 -9.61 -14.74 -14.20
CA HIS A 113 -10.09 -13.99 -13.03
C HIS A 113 -9.32 -14.30 -11.75
N LEU A 114 -8.81 -15.52 -11.59
CA LEU A 114 -8.13 -15.94 -10.37
C LEU A 114 -6.61 -15.82 -10.50
N ALA A 115 -5.99 -16.52 -11.45
CA ALA A 115 -4.53 -16.63 -11.51
C ALA A 115 -3.83 -15.32 -11.91
N GLY A 116 -4.39 -14.57 -12.87
CA GLY A 116 -3.80 -13.32 -13.36
C GLY A 116 -3.75 -12.23 -12.29
N PRO A 117 -4.90 -11.81 -11.73
CA PRO A 117 -4.95 -10.78 -10.72
C PRO A 117 -4.21 -11.19 -9.45
N THR A 118 -4.37 -12.43 -8.97
CA THR A 118 -3.73 -12.89 -7.73
C THR A 118 -2.20 -12.81 -7.81
N LEU A 119 -1.59 -13.23 -8.92
CA LEU A 119 -0.14 -13.14 -9.09
C LEU A 119 0.34 -11.67 -9.14
N LEU A 120 -0.38 -10.82 -9.87
CA LEU A 120 -0.05 -9.40 -9.99
C LEU A 120 -0.16 -8.65 -8.66
N TYR A 121 -1.23 -8.87 -7.91
CA TYR A 121 -1.40 -8.26 -6.60
C TYR A 121 -0.39 -8.80 -5.59
N PHE A 122 -0.03 -10.08 -5.67
CA PHE A 122 1.02 -10.66 -4.83
C PHE A 122 2.39 -10.02 -5.08
N LEU A 123 2.82 -9.93 -6.35
CA LEU A 123 4.08 -9.28 -6.73
C LEU A 123 4.10 -7.81 -6.31
N ASN A 124 2.96 -7.13 -6.47
CA ASN A 124 2.83 -5.75 -6.10
C ASN A 124 2.92 -5.51 -4.58
N GLY A 125 2.25 -6.35 -3.78
CA GLY A 125 2.36 -6.32 -2.32
C GLY A 125 3.78 -6.61 -1.86
N PHE A 126 4.43 -7.63 -2.44
CA PHE A 126 5.81 -7.96 -2.13
C PHE A 126 6.76 -6.78 -2.41
N TYR A 127 6.67 -6.18 -3.60
CA TYR A 127 7.53 -5.05 -3.95
C TYR A 127 7.27 -3.80 -3.08
N ARG A 128 6.00 -3.49 -2.77
CA ARG A 128 5.63 -2.30 -1.97
C ARG A 128 6.03 -2.39 -0.52
N TYR A 129 5.93 -3.56 0.10
CA TYR A 129 6.18 -3.70 1.53
C TYR A 129 7.58 -4.22 1.81
N PHE A 130 8.01 -5.29 1.15
CA PHE A 130 9.25 -5.99 1.50
C PHE A 130 10.51 -5.17 1.15
N LEU A 131 10.58 -4.64 -0.07
CA LEU A 131 11.77 -3.95 -0.55
C LEU A 131 12.09 -2.65 0.22
N PRO A 132 11.15 -1.70 0.38
CA PRO A 132 11.43 -0.48 1.13
C PRO A 132 11.58 -0.72 2.64
N PHE A 133 10.86 -1.69 3.22
CA PHE A 133 11.06 -2.06 4.63
C PHE A 133 12.46 -2.64 4.87
N CYS A 134 12.96 -3.52 3.98
CA CYS A 134 14.33 -4.02 4.04
C CYS A 134 15.39 -2.92 3.81
N LEU A 135 15.12 -1.93 2.95
CA LEU A 135 16.03 -0.80 2.75
C LEU A 135 16.13 0.11 3.99
N VAL A 136 15.01 0.31 4.68
CA VAL A 136 14.95 1.09 5.92
C VAL A 136 15.68 0.36 7.05
N LEU A 137 15.47 -0.96 7.20
CA LEU A 137 16.11 -1.79 8.24
C LEU A 137 17.63 -2.02 8.08
N ARG A 138 18.21 -1.68 6.92
CA ARG A 138 19.63 -1.96 6.62
C ARG A 138 20.58 -0.83 7.01
N ARG A 139 20.09 0.22 7.69
CA ARG A 139 20.87 1.33 8.23
C ARG A 139 20.70 1.40 9.74
#